data_AF-A0AB39KWN4-F1
#
_entry.id   AF-A0AB39KWN4-F1
#
_cell.length_a   1.000
_cell.length_b   1.000
_cell.length_c   1.000
_cell.angle_alpha   90.00
_cell.angle_beta   90.00
_cell.angle_gamma   90.00
#
_symmetry.space_group_name_H-M   'P 1'
#
loop_
_entity.id
_entity.type
_entity.pdbx_description
1 polymer ?
#
loop_
_entity_poly.entity_id
_entity_poly.type
_entity_poly.pdbx_seq_one_letter_code
_entity_poly.pdbx_strand_id
1 'polypeptide(L)' 'MNWKKVVLGIAGAACLASWIALGAGLALNVDKPVRLGLAVAAAVTTEALFWSVAAVLGVSVVQARRQIWTKITSTFRRA' A
#
# COMPACT_ATOMS: atom_id res chain seq x y z
N MET A 1 -16.12 2.99 -7.90
CA MET A 1 -14.75 2.41 -7.89
C MET A 1 -14.24 2.38 -6.45
N ASN A 2 -13.84 1.23 -5.91
CA ASN A 2 -13.38 1.13 -4.52
C ASN A 2 -12.02 1.81 -4.37
N TRP A 3 -11.97 3.05 -3.86
CA TRP A 3 -10.74 3.85 -3.73
C TRP A 3 -9.60 3.08 -3.04
N LYS A 4 -9.92 2.24 -2.04
CA LYS A 4 -8.97 1.34 -1.36
C LYS A 4 -8.24 0.42 -2.35
N LYS A 5 -8.98 -0.17 -3.31
CA LYS A 5 -8.42 -1.04 -4.35
C LYS A 5 -7.57 -0.25 -5.34
N VAL A 6 -7.96 0.98 -5.65
CA VAL A 6 -7.19 1.85 -6.56
C VAL A 6 -5.84 2.23 -5.95
N VAL A 7 -5.84 2.71 -4.69
CA VAL A 7 -4.60 3.11 -4.01
C VAL A 7 -3.65 1.92 -3.86
N LEU A 8 -4.15 0.77 -3.40
CA LEU A 8 -3.33 -0.44 -3.27
C LEU A 8 -2.87 -0.97 -4.64
N GLY A 9 -3.72 -0.88 -5.66
CA GLY A 9 -3.37 -1.29 -7.02
C GLY A 9 -2.26 -0.43 -7.62
N ILE A 10 -2.34 0.89 -7.49
CA ILE A 10 -1.32 1.82 -7.99
C ILE A 10 -0.01 1.64 -7.21
N ALA A 11 -0.06 1.60 -5.88
CA ALA A 11 1.15 1.41 -5.06
C ALA A 11 1.82 0.05 -5.34
N GLY A 12 1.03 -1.01 -5.50
CA GLY A 12 1.52 -2.34 -5.84
C GLY A 12 2.14 -2.39 -7.23
N ALA A 13 1.47 -1.80 -8.24
CA ALA A 13 1.99 -1.73 -9.60
C ALA A 13 3.29 -0.92 -9.68
N ALA A 14 3.38 0.23 -8.98
CA ALA A 14 4.59 1.04 -8.93
C ALA A 14 5.76 0.29 -8.27
N CYS A 15 5.50 -0.41 -7.16
CA CYS A 15 6.49 -1.26 -6.49
C CYS A 15 7.00 -2.36 -7.43
N LEU A 16 6.10 -3.13 -8.04
CA LEU A 16 6.48 -4.18 -9.00
C LEU A 16 7.26 -3.63 -10.20
N ALA A 17 6.82 -2.51 -10.78
CA ALA A 17 7.52 -1.87 -11.89
C ALA A 17 8.94 -1.44 -11.50
N SER A 18 9.13 -0.89 -10.30
CA SER A 18 10.47 -0.47 -9.83
C SER A 18 11.41 -1.66 -9.58
N TRP A 19 10.89 -2.78 -9.06
CA TRP A 19 11.67 -4.02 -8.90
C TRP A 19 12.04 -4.65 -10.25
N ILE A 20 11.11 -4.65 -11.21
CA ILE A 20 11.40 -5.11 -12.59
C ILE A 20 12.47 -4.23 -13.22
N ALA A 21 12.37 -2.91 -13.08
CA ALA A 21 13.36 -1.97 -13.61
C ALA A 21 14.74 -2.17 -12.97
N LEU A 22 14.81 -2.38 -11.65
CA LEU A 22 16.05 -2.72 -10.96
C LEU A 22 16.65 -4.04 -11.47
N GLY A 23 15.83 -5.09 -11.57
CA GLY A 23 16.27 -6.39 -12.10
C GLY A 23 16.79 -6.30 -13.53
N ALA A 24 16.08 -5.57 -14.40
CA ALA A 24 16.51 -5.29 -15.77
C ALA A 24 17.83 -4.50 -15.80
N GLY A 25 17.97 -3.47 -14.97
CA GLY A 25 19.21 -2.69 -14.86
C GLY A 25 20.41 -3.54 -14.43
N LEU A 26 20.20 -4.48 -13.51
CA LEU A 26 21.24 -5.44 -13.10
C LEU A 26 21.62 -6.39 -14.24
N ALA A 27 20.64 -6.92 -14.98
CA ALA A 27 20.87 -7.81 -16.12
C ALA A 27 21.63 -7.11 -17.26
N LEU A 28 21.31 -5.84 -17.53
CA LEU A 28 21.95 -5.02 -18.56
C LEU A 28 23.30 -4.41 -18.11
N ASN A 29 23.75 -4.72 -16.90
CA ASN A 29 24.98 -4.21 -16.34
C ASN A 29 25.13 -2.66 -16.37
N VAL A 30 24.04 -1.92 -16.18
CA VAL A 30 24.06 -0.43 -16.19
C VAL A 30 25.03 0.17 -15.18
N ASP A 31 25.43 1.43 -15.36
CA ASP A 31 26.41 2.08 -14.49
C ASP A 31 25.98 2.12 -13.01
N LYS A 32 26.97 2.09 -12.10
CA LYS A 32 26.77 2.15 -10.64
C LYS A 32 25.78 3.23 -10.17
N PRO A 33 25.87 4.51 -10.60
CA PRO A 33 24.90 5.54 -10.18
C PRO A 33 23.47 5.20 -10.59
N VAL A 34 23.28 4.60 -11.77
CA VAL A 34 21.95 4.20 -12.26
C VAL A 34 21.40 3.04 -11.42
N ARG A 35 22.22 2.04 -11.10
CA ARG A 35 21.83 0.94 -10.21
C ARG A 35 21.39 1.43 -8.84
N LEU A 36 22.13 2.38 -8.26
CA LEU A 36 21.79 2.99 -6.97
C LEU A 36 20.45 3.72 -7.05
N GLY A 37 20.21 4.51 -8.11
CA GLY A 37 18.93 5.18 -8.33
C GLY A 37 17.76 4.20 -8.42
N LEU A 38 17.92 3.11 -9.16
CA LEU A 38 16.89 2.05 -9.28
C LEU A 38 16.64 1.34 -7.94
N ALA A 39 17.70 1.10 -7.14
CA ALA A 39 17.57 0.47 -5.83
C ALA A 39 16.85 1.38 -4.83
N VAL A 40 17.16 2.67 -4.83
CA VAL A 40 16.46 3.66 -4.01
C VAL A 40 15.00 3.77 -4.43
N ALA A 41 14.72 3.81 -5.74
CA ALA A 41 13.35 3.83 -6.24
C ALA A 41 12.56 2.60 -5.77
N ALA A 42 13.15 1.40 -5.87
CA ALA A 42 12.53 0.17 -5.38
C ALA A 42 12.29 0.16 -3.85
N ALA A 43 13.21 0.74 -3.07
CA ALA A 43 13.04 0.89 -1.62
C ALA A 43 11.88 1.83 -1.29
N VAL A 44 11.85 3.02 -1.89
CA VAL A 44 10.83 4.05 -1.63
C VAL A 44 9.43 3.58 -2.04
N THR A 45 9.29 2.90 -3.18
CA THR A 45 7.99 2.36 -3.61
C THR A 45 7.53 1.23 -2.70
N THR A 46 8.45 0.43 -2.16
CA THR A 46 8.15 -0.63 -1.18
C THR A 46 7.64 0.00 0.13
N GLU A 47 8.31 1.04 0.64
CA GLU A 47 7.83 1.79 1.81
C GLU A 47 6.45 2.39 1.53
N ALA A 48 6.26 3.10 0.42
CA ALA A 48 4.98 3.69 0.06
C ALA A 48 3.83 2.65 0.02
N LEU A 49 4.11 1.44 -0.44
CA LEU A 49 3.16 0.33 -0.43
C LEU A 49 2.79 -0.09 1.00
N PHE A 50 3.78 -0.29 1.87
CA PHE A 50 3.53 -0.65 3.28
C PHE A 50 2.70 0.40 4.01
N TRP A 51 3.03 1.68 3.84
CA TRP A 51 2.31 2.79 4.46
C TRP A 51 0.88 2.90 3.91
N SER A 52 0.68 2.65 2.61
CA SER A 52 -0.66 2.61 2.00
C SER A 52 -1.52 1.49 2.58
N VAL A 53 -0.97 0.29 2.75
CA VAL A 53 -1.66 -0.83 3.40
C VAL A 53 -2.01 -0.49 4.84
N ALA A 54 -1.06 0.04 5.60
CA ALA A 54 -1.28 0.47 6.98
C ALA A 54 -2.40 1.51 7.09
N ALA A 55 -2.43 2.52 6.20
CA ALA A 55 -3.47 3.54 6.16
C ALA A 55 -4.85 2.93 5.86
N VAL A 56 -4.94 2.03 4.86
CA VAL A 56 -6.20 1.35 4.50
C VAL A 56 -6.71 0.48 5.65
N LEU A 57 -5.81 -0.24 6.33
CA LEU A 57 -6.16 -1.06 7.50
C LEU A 57 -6.61 -0.19 8.67
N GLY A 58 -5.89 0.89 8.99
CA GLY A 58 -6.24 1.83 10.05
C GLY A 58 -7.64 2.41 9.88
N VAL A 59 -7.96 2.88 8.67
CA VAL A 59 -9.31 3.38 8.35
C VAL A 59 -10.36 2.27 8.48
N SER A 60 -10.05 1.05 8.05
CA SER A 60 -10.99 -0.08 8.09
C SER A 60 -11.27 -0.53 9.53
N VAL A 61 -10.28 -0.52 10.42
CA VAL A 61 -10.47 -0.82 11.85
C VAL A 61 -11.37 0.23 12.52
N VAL A 62 -11.17 1.52 12.22
CA VAL A 62 -12.04 2.58 12.76
C VAL A 62 -13.47 2.44 12.27
N GLN A 63 -13.67 2.11 10.98
CA GLN A 63 -14.99 1.83 10.41
C GLN A 63 -15.66 0.63 11.08
N ALA A 64 -14.93 -0.47 11.28
CA ALA A 64 -15.43 -1.67 11.95
C ALA A 64 -15.83 -1.38 13.40
N ARG A 65 -14.99 -0.63 14.15
CA ARG A 65 -15.30 -0.22 15.53
C ARG A 65 -16.60 0.56 15.59
N ARG A 66 -16.80 1.53 14.70
CA ARG A 66 -18.05 2.31 14.64
C ARG A 66 -19.27 1.44 14.36
N GLN A 67 -19.17 0.50 13.41
CA GLN A 67 -20.26 -0.43 13.09
C GLN A 67 -20.63 -1.33 14.27
N ILE A 68 -19.63 -1.87 14.98
CA ILE A 68 -19.84 -2.69 16.18
C ILE A 68 -20.57 -1.87 17.26
N TRP A 69 -20.09 -0.66 17.55
CA TRP A 69 -20.73 0.23 18.52
C TRP A 69 -22.18 0.56 18.14
N THR A 70 -22.44 0.89 16.88
CA THR A 70 -23.82 1.15 16.44
C THR A 70 -24.74 -0.05 16.61
N LYS A 71 -24.26 -1.28 16.36
CA LYS A 71 -25.04 -2.49 16.60
C LYS A 71 -25.35 -2.68 18.08
N ILE A 72 -24.33 -2.60 18.94
CA ILE A 72 -24.49 -2.76 20.40
C ILE A 72 -25.48 -1.71 20.95
N THR A 73 -25.30 -0.44 20.62
CA THR A 73 -26.19 0.63 21.08
C THR A 73 -27.60 0.50 20.52
N SER A 74 -27.76 0.03 19.27
CA SER A 74 -29.09 -0.20 18.68
C SER A 74 -29.87 -1.34 19.34
N THR A 75 -29.16 -2.37 19.82
CA THR A 75 -29.76 -3.46 20.61
C THR A 75 -30.20 -2.95 21.98
N PHE A 76 -29.38 -2.12 22.64
CA PHE A 76 -29.70 -1.56 23.94
C PHE A 76 -30.84 -0.53 23.90
N ARG A 77 -31.06 0.17 22.77
CA ARG A 77 -32.17 1.12 22.59
C ARG A 77 -33.51 0.45 22.27
N ARG A 78 -33.52 -0.85 21.96
CA ARG A 78 -34.75 -1.63 21.65
C ARG A 78 -35.21 -2.51 22.83
N ALA A 79 -34.45 -2.57 23.91
CA ALA A 79 -34.84 -3.21 25.18
C ALA A 79 -35.30 -2.13 26.17
#